data_AF-A0A8J7APH7-F1
#
_entry.id   AF-A0A8J7APH7-F1
#
_cell.length_a   1.000
_cell.length_b   1.000
_cell.length_c   1.000
_cell.angle_alpha   90.00
_cell.angle_beta   90.00
_cell.angle_gamma   90.00
#
_symmetry.space_group_name_H-M   'P 1'
#
loop_
_entity.id
_entity.type
_entity.pdbx_description
1 polymer ?
#
loop_
_entity_poly.entity_id
_entity_poly.type
_entity_poly.pdbx_seq_one_letter_code
_entity_poly.pdbx_strand_id
1 'polypeptide(L)' 'MQQKYVSKNKAPIQYALRKLNSEAGRVSPGWGTTPIMAVLLVLLLIFMLIILQIYNGSIMLEGVNVNRENPVFTSF' A
#
# COMPACT_ATOMS: atom_id res chain seq x y z
N MET A 1 -25.49 -11.66 -2.32
CA MET A 1 -25.79 -12.81 -1.45
C MET A 1 -26.20 -12.26 -0.09
N GLN A 2 -27.41 -12.58 0.39
CA GLN A 2 -27.88 -12.10 1.70
C GLN A 2 -27.04 -12.78 2.82
N GLN A 3 -26.52 -12.00 3.78
CA GLN A 3 -25.74 -12.54 4.91
C GLN A 3 -26.59 -13.53 5.71
N LYS A 4 -26.26 -14.82 5.60
CA LYS A 4 -26.98 -15.94 6.22
C LYS A 4 -26.69 -16.09 7.73
N TYR A 5 -26.02 -15.12 8.36
CA TYR A 5 -25.67 -15.18 9.78
C TYR A 5 -25.78 -13.79 10.41
N VAL A 6 -26.90 -13.54 11.11
CA VAL A 6 -27.07 -12.34 11.94
C VAL A 6 -27.13 -12.80 13.39
N SER A 7 -26.06 -12.51 14.13
CA SER A 7 -26.01 -12.69 15.58
C SER A 7 -27.19 -11.99 16.24
N LYS A 8 -27.87 -12.69 17.17
CA LYS A 8 -28.99 -12.17 17.95
C LYS A 8 -28.56 -11.02 18.87
N ASN A 9 -27.31 -11.03 19.34
CA ASN A 9 -26.76 -9.98 20.19
C ASN A 9 -26.12 -8.89 19.33
N LYS A 10 -26.52 -7.63 19.55
CA LYS A 10 -25.97 -6.46 18.86
C LYS A 10 -25.08 -5.67 19.80
N ALA A 11 -23.83 -5.48 19.41
CA ALA A 11 -22.95 -4.56 20.14
C ALA A 11 -23.41 -3.10 19.87
N PRO A 12 -23.32 -2.18 20.85
CA PRO A 12 -23.65 -0.77 20.63
C PRO A 12 -22.90 -0.14 19.45
N ILE A 13 -21.62 -0.49 19.25
CA ILE A 13 -20.82 0.00 18.11
C ILE A 13 -21.31 -0.53 16.75
N GLN A 14 -22.04 -1.64 16.74
CA GLN A 14 -22.58 -2.24 15.52
C GLN A 14 -23.53 -1.28 14.80
N TYR A 15 -24.24 -0.39 15.51
CA TYR A 15 -25.13 0.58 14.86
C TYR A 15 -24.37 1.56 13.96
N ALA A 16 -23.18 1.99 14.38
CA ALA A 16 -22.30 2.83 13.57
C ALA A 16 -21.64 2.04 12.43
N LEU A 17 -21.12 0.85 12.73
CA LEU A 17 -20.34 0.06 11.77
C LEU A 17 -21.20 -0.72 10.76
N ARG A 18 -22.49 -0.92 11.02
CA ARG A 18 -23.38 -1.71 10.15
C ARG A 18 -23.43 -1.18 8.73
N LYS A 19 -23.39 0.15 8.54
CA LYS A 19 -23.37 0.76 7.21
C LYS A 19 -22.05 0.56 6.46
N LEU A 20 -20.93 0.40 7.17
CA LEU A 20 -19.63 0.16 6.54
C LEU A 20 -19.52 -1.26 5.97
N ASN A 21 -20.26 -2.21 6.52
CA ASN A 21 -20.25 -3.62 6.09
C ASN A 21 -21.51 -4.03 5.28
N SER A 22 -22.34 -3.08 4.81
CA SER A 22 -23.60 -3.41 4.14
C SER A 22 -23.46 -3.79 2.66
N GLU A 23 -22.34 -3.46 2.02
CA GLU A 23 -22.13 -3.69 0.58
C GLU A 23 -21.26 -4.92 0.28
N ALA A 24 -21.12 -5.84 1.24
CA ALA A 24 -20.34 -7.05 1.05
C ALA A 24 -20.81 -7.86 -0.18
N GLY A 25 -19.89 -8.10 -1.12
CA GLY A 25 -20.17 -8.81 -2.36
C GLY A 25 -20.78 -7.95 -3.47
N ARG A 26 -20.96 -6.64 -3.25
CA ARG A 26 -21.21 -5.69 -4.34
C ARG A 26 -19.90 -5.48 -5.11
N VAL A 27 -19.95 -5.70 -6.41
CA VAL A 27 -18.79 -5.50 -7.31
C VAL A 27 -19.24 -4.79 -8.58
N SER A 28 -18.31 -4.09 -9.23
CA SER A 28 -18.57 -3.52 -10.55
C SER A 28 -18.41 -4.61 -11.62
N PRO A 29 -19.31 -4.72 -12.62
CA PRO A 29 -19.17 -5.69 -13.69
C PRO A 29 -18.01 -5.35 -14.63
N GLY A 30 -17.45 -6.38 -15.29
CA GLY A 30 -16.33 -6.22 -16.23
C GLY A 30 -15.00 -5.94 -15.53
N TRP A 31 -14.15 -5.14 -16.18
CA TRP A 31 -12.78 -4.84 -15.71
C TRP A 31 -12.70 -3.69 -14.70
N GLY A 32 -13.80 -2.96 -14.47
CA GLY A 32 -13.83 -1.84 -13.53
C GLY A 32 -12.64 -0.89 -13.69
N THR A 33 -11.93 -0.64 -12.59
CA THR A 33 -10.74 0.21 -12.55
C THR A 33 -9.43 -0.56 -12.64
N THR A 34 -9.45 -1.86 -12.98
CA THR A 34 -8.23 -2.70 -13.07
C THR A 34 -7.16 -2.11 -13.99
N PRO A 35 -7.47 -1.53 -15.17
CA PRO A 35 -6.43 -0.90 -16.00
C PRO A 35 -5.75 0.28 -15.28
N ILE A 36 -6.51 1.10 -14.55
CA ILE A 36 -5.98 2.23 -13.77
C ILE A 36 -5.11 1.70 -12.62
N MET A 37 -5.58 0.68 -11.91
CA MET A 37 -4.82 -0.01 -10.87
C MET A 37 -3.49 -0.55 -11.43
N ALA A 38 -3.50 -1.17 -12.60
CA ALA A 38 -2.29 -1.70 -13.23
C ALA A 38 -1.28 -0.60 -13.56
N VAL A 39 -1.73 0.54 -14.10
CA VAL A 39 -0.87 1.73 -14.32
C VAL A 39 -0.25 2.19 -13.00
N LEU A 40 -1.06 2.33 -11.94
CA LEU A 40 -0.57 2.75 -10.62
C LEU A 40 0.42 1.73 -10.02
N LEU A 41 0.19 0.43 -10.21
CA LEU A 41 1.11 -0.63 -9.76
C LEU A 41 2.43 -0.60 -10.53
N VAL A 42 2.41 -0.34 -11.84
CA VAL A 42 3.63 -0.21 -12.65
C VAL A 42 4.41 1.04 -12.23
N LEU A 43 3.73 2.17 -12.01
CA LEU A 43 4.37 3.37 -11.48
C LEU A 43 4.97 3.13 -10.08
N LEU A 44 4.24 2.44 -9.20
CA LEU A 44 4.73 2.05 -7.88
C LEU A 44 5.96 1.12 -7.99
N LEU A 45 5.93 0.15 -8.90
CA LEU A 45 7.06 -0.76 -9.14
C LEU A 45 8.29 0.00 -9.65
N ILE A 46 8.12 0.89 -10.63
CA ILE A 46 9.20 1.72 -11.16
C ILE A 46 9.78 2.59 -10.04
N PHE A 47 8.93 3.21 -9.22
CA PHE A 47 9.36 3.99 -8.06
C PHE A 47 10.18 3.16 -7.07
N MET A 48 9.71 1.96 -6.72
CA MET A 48 10.44 1.02 -5.85
C MET A 48 11.79 0.59 -6.45
N LEU A 49 11.84 0.33 -7.76
CA LEU A 49 13.08 -0.06 -8.44
C LEU A 49 14.09 1.08 -8.49
N ILE A 50 13.65 2.33 -8.69
CA ILE A 50 14.52 3.50 -8.70
C ILE A 50 15.18 3.67 -7.33
N ILE A 51 14.42 3.68 -6.24
CA ILE A 51 15.00 3.84 -4.89
C ILE A 51 15.91 2.67 -4.53
N LEU A 52 15.56 1.45 -4.94
CA LEU A 52 16.39 0.27 -4.71
C LEU A 52 17.73 0.39 -5.45
N GLN A 53 17.71 0.83 -6.70
CA GLN A 53 18.92 0.98 -7.51
C GLN A 53 19.79 2.15 -7.04
N ILE A 54 19.20 3.23 -6.53
CA ILE A 54 19.93 4.33 -5.87
C ILE A 54 20.63 3.80 -4.63
N TYR A 55 19.92 3.03 -3.79
CA TYR A 55 20.51 2.46 -2.58
C TYR A 55 21.63 1.44 -2.87
N ASN A 56 21.46 0.62 -3.91
CA ASN A 56 22.50 -0.31 -4.38
C ASN A 56 23.66 0.38 -5.13
N GLY A 57 23.56 1.68 -5.42
CA GLY A 57 24.54 2.41 -6.21
C GLY A 57 24.56 2.02 -7.71
N SER A 58 23.58 1.24 -8.18
CA SER A 58 23.40 0.92 -9.60
C SER A 58 22.94 2.13 -10.41
N ILE A 59 22.21 3.05 -9.77
CA ILE A 59 21.89 4.39 -10.28
C ILE A 59 22.56 5.41 -9.35
N MET A 60 23.46 6.23 -9.89
CA MET A 60 24.09 7.33 -9.16
C MET A 60 23.45 8.65 -9.57
N LEU A 61 23.02 9.45 -8.58
CA LEU A 61 22.48 10.78 -8.81
C LEU A 61 23.49 11.82 -8.32
N GLU A 62 23.73 12.85 -9.12
CA GLU A 62 24.61 13.95 -8.74
C GLU A 62 24.08 14.64 -7.47
N GLY A 63 24.96 14.85 -6.48
CA GLY A 63 24.61 15.44 -5.20
C GLY A 63 23.93 14.51 -4.19
N VAL A 64 23.73 13.22 -4.51
CA VAL A 64 23.17 12.23 -3.59
C VAL A 64 24.26 11.26 -3.14
N ASN A 65 24.59 11.28 -1.85
CA ASN A 65 25.55 10.34 -1.25
C ASN A 65 24.80 9.38 -0.30
N VAL A 66 24.93 8.08 -0.57
CA VAL A 66 24.29 7.01 0.23
C VAL A 66 25.27 6.37 1.22
N ASN A 67 26.52 6.86 1.27
CA ASN A 67 27.50 6.35 2.21
C ASN A 67 27.07 6.65 3.64
N ARG A 68 27.32 5.69 4.52
CA ARG A 68 27.26 5.95 5.95
C ARG A 68 28.41 6.89 6.27
N GLU A 69 28.09 8.14 6.58
CA GLU A 69 29.06 9.01 7.25
C GLU A 69 29.33 8.36 8.61
N ASN A 70 30.54 7.83 8.80
CA ASN A 70 30.99 7.53 10.14
C ASN A 70 31.10 8.88 10.84
N PRO A 71 30.30 9.18 11.88
CA PRO A 71 30.63 10.29 12.74
C PRO A 71 32.06 10.01 13.26
N VAL A 72 32.85 11.07 13.41
CA VAL A 72 34.30 11.15 13.66
C VAL A 72 34.85 10.29 14.84
N PHE A 73 34.06 9.41 15.44
CA PHE A 73 34.35 8.59 16.62
C PHE A 73 34.79 7.15 16.35
N THR A 74 34.99 6.70 15.10
CA THR A 74 35.43 5.32 14.81
C THR A 74 36.95 5.14 14.74
N SER A 75 37.75 5.99 15.40
CA SER A 75 39.22 5.94 15.40
C SER A 75 39.84 5.98 16.80
N PHE A 76 39.36 5.13 17.72
CA PHE A 76 40.00 4.86 19.00
C PHE A 76 40.13 3.35 19.21
#